data_AF-A0A286IT85-F1
#
_entry.id   AF-A0A286IT85-F1
#
_cell.length_a   1.000
_cell.length_b   1.000
_cell.length_c   1.000
_cell.angle_alpha   90.00
_cell.angle_beta   90.00
_cell.angle_gamma   90.00
#
_symmetry.space_group_name_H-M   'P 1'
#
loop_
_entity.id
_entity.type
_entity.pdbx_description
1 polymer ?
#
loop_
_entity_poly.entity_id
_entity_poly.type
_entity_poly.pdbx_seq_one_letter_code
_entity_poly.pdbx_strand_id
1 'polypeptide(L)' 'MYINIKVIDEIGIKQTFLTVRLDKSYSLVNGYVQNRQQKRFKVLFEITTILGSHNKRFY' A
#
# COMPACT_ATOMS: atom_id res chain seq x y z
N MET A 1 8.09 -7.17 -5.87
CA MET A 1 6.66 -7.03 -5.53
C MET A 1 6.32 -5.54 -5.49
N TYR A 2 5.69 -5.02 -6.54
CA TYR A 2 5.43 -3.58 -6.69
C TYR A 2 3.99 -3.27 -6.27
N ILE A 3 3.82 -2.47 -5.21
CA ILE A 3 2.51 -1.94 -4.80
C ILE A 3 2.12 -0.83 -5.78
N ASN A 4 1.12 -1.11 -6.61
CA ASN A 4 0.60 -0.24 -7.66
C ASN A 4 -0.91 -0.03 -7.46
N ILE A 5 -1.49 0.99 -8.11
CA ILE A 5 -2.96 1.23 -8.11
C ILE A 5 -3.75 -0.06 -8.42
N LYS A 6 -3.31 -0.86 -9.40
CA LYS A 6 -3.99 -2.10 -9.80
C LYS A 6 -4.16 -3.09 -8.63
N VAL A 7 -3.11 -3.28 -7.84
CA VAL A 7 -3.13 -4.21 -6.69
C VAL A 7 -4.12 -3.75 -5.62
N ILE A 8 -4.18 -2.43 -5.40
CA ILE A 8 -5.07 -1.84 -4.40
C ILE A 8 -6.53 -1.94 -4.84
N ASP A 9 -6.81 -1.72 -6.13
CA ASP A 9 -8.14 -1.88 -6.72
C ASP A 9 -8.59 -3.35 -6.72
N GLU A 10 -7.71 -4.29 -7.07
CA GLU A 10 -8.00 -5.74 -7.04
C GLU A 10 -8.37 -6.25 -5.65
N ILE A 11 -7.81 -5.63 -4.60
CA ILE A 11 -8.08 -5.98 -3.19
C ILE A 11 -9.29 -5.18 -2.65
N GLY A 12 -9.74 -4.13 -3.36
CA GLY A 12 -10.87 -3.28 -2.95
C GLY A 12 -10.55 -2.33 -1.79
N ILE A 13 -9.27 -1.99 -1.58
CA ILE A 13 -8.85 -1.08 -0.52
C ILE A 13 -8.78 0.35 -1.06
N LYS A 14 -9.23 1.34 -0.29
CA LYS A 14 -9.03 2.75 -0.64
C LYS A 14 -7.66 3.24 -0.17
N GLN A 15 -7.01 4.14 -0.93
CA GLN A 15 -5.74 4.74 -0.49
C GLN A 15 -5.86 5.50 0.85
N THR A 16 -7.03 6.07 1.13
CA THR A 16 -7.34 6.71 2.41
C THR A 16 -7.32 5.74 3.60
N PHE A 17 -7.48 4.43 3.36
CA PHE A 17 -7.32 3.43 4.40
C PHE A 17 -5.85 3.20 4.73
N LEU A 18 -4.99 3.19 3.70
CA LEU A 18 -3.53 3.08 3.87
C LEU A 18 -2.95 4.29 4.61
N THR A 19 -3.48 5.50 4.41
CA THR A 19 -3.01 6.69 5.14
C THR A 19 -3.25 6.58 6.64
N VAL A 20 -4.42 6.07 7.04
CA VAL A 20 -4.77 5.85 8.45
C VAL A 20 -3.91 4.74 9.05
N ARG A 21 -3.70 3.63 8.32
CA ARG A 21 -2.92 2.49 8.80
C ARG A 21 -1.42 2.75 8.90
N LEU A 22 -0.87 3.54 8.00
CA LEU A 22 0.57 3.86 7.96
C LEU A 22 0.92 5.11 8.76
N ASP A 23 -0.08 5.82 9.28
CA ASP A 23 0.05 7.15 9.89
C ASP A 23 0.87 8.10 9.01
N LYS A 24 0.45 8.20 7.75
CA LYS A 24 1.14 8.98 6.71
C LYS A 24 0.17 9.81 5.91
N SER A 25 0.66 10.96 5.44
CA SER A 25 -0.12 11.83 4.58
C SER A 25 -0.53 11.14 3.27
N TYR A 26 -1.69 11.54 2.75
CA TYR A 26 -2.20 11.04 1.47
C TYR A 26 -1.19 11.22 0.33
N SER A 27 -0.50 12.35 0.28
CA SER A 27 0.51 12.63 -0.74
C SER A 27 1.69 11.63 -0.71
N LEU A 28 2.15 11.24 0.49
CA LEU A 28 3.19 10.21 0.64
C LEU A 28 2.69 8.85 0.19
N VAL A 29 1.50 8.43 0.65
CA VAL A 29 0.89 7.16 0.27
C VAL A 29 0.64 7.10 -1.24
N ASN A 30 0.13 8.18 -1.84
CA ASN A 30 -0.06 8.28 -3.28
C ASN A 30 1.28 8.22 -4.04
N GLY A 31 2.35 8.85 -3.52
CA GLY A 31 3.70 8.70 -4.05
C GLY A 31 4.19 7.26 -4.05
N TYR A 32 3.88 6.51 -2.99
CA TYR A 32 4.16 5.08 -2.88
C TYR A 32 3.38 4.28 -3.92
N VAL A 33 2.07 4.44 -3.98
CA VAL A 33 1.21 3.66 -4.87
C VAL A 33 1.51 3.93 -6.35
N GLN A 34 1.94 5.14 -6.70
CA GLN A 34 2.32 5.48 -8.08
C GLN A 34 3.79 5.14 -8.41
N ASN A 35 4.54 4.52 -7.48
CA ASN A 35 5.98 4.27 -7.58
C ASN A 35 6.82 5.53 -7.91
N ARG A 36 6.31 6.72 -7.56
CA ARG A 36 7.01 8.00 -7.78
C ARG A 36 8.00 8.32 -6.67
N GLN A 37 7.89 7.64 -5.53
CA GLN A 37 8.78 7.79 -4.40
C GLN A 37 9.26 6.42 -3.92
N GLN A 38 10.57 6.31 -3.70
CA GLN A 38 11.16 5.08 -3.18
C GLN A 38 10.72 4.88 -1.73
N LYS A 39 10.10 3.74 -1.48
CA LYS A 39 9.59 3.36 -0.17
C LYS A 39 10.75 2.81 0.68
N ARG A 40 10.80 3.18 1.96
CA ARG A 40 11.67 2.49 2.91
C ARG A 40 11.19 1.05 3.08
N PHE A 41 12.12 0.13 3.35
CA PHE A 41 11.82 -1.29 3.54
C PHE A 41 10.71 -1.54 4.58
N LYS A 42 10.74 -0.80 5.70
CA LYS A 42 9.69 -0.85 6.74
C LYS A 42 8.29 -0.56 6.19
N VAL A 43 8.17 0.46 5.35
CA VAL A 43 6.88 0.87 4.76
C VAL A 43 6.39 -0.14 3.73
N LEU A 44 7.30 -0.71 2.94
CA LEU A 44 6.97 -1.82 2.03
C LEU A 44 6.40 -3.01 2.80
N PHE A 45 7.02 -3.36 3.92
CA PHE A 45 6.57 -4.46 4.77
C PHE A 45 5.19 -4.18 5.37
N GLU A 46 4.99 -3.01 5.98
CA GLU A 46 3.69 -2.60 6.53
C GLU A 46 2.57 -2.63 5.49
N ILE A 47 2.81 -2.10 4.28
CA ILE A 47 1.81 -2.16 3.21
C ILE A 47 1.54 -3.61 2.81
N THR A 48 2.57 -4.43 2.67
CA THR A 48 2.41 -5.84 2.31
C THR A 48 1.61 -6.61 3.36
N THR A 49 1.85 -6.36 4.64
CA THR A 49 1.05 -6.93 5.74
C THR A 49 -0.41 -6.48 5.66
N ILE A 50 -0.67 -5.20 5.42
CA ILE A 50 -2.03 -4.68 5.27
C ILE A 50 -2.74 -5.34 4.08
N LEU A 51 -2.09 -5.38 2.91
CA LEU A 51 -2.64 -5.96 1.69
C LEU A 51 -2.85 -7.48 1.81
N GLY A 52 -1.89 -8.22 2.37
CA GLY A 52 -1.99 -9.66 2.62
C GLY A 52 -3.07 -10.03 3.63
N SER A 53 -3.33 -9.17 4.62
CA SER A 53 -4.44 -9.39 5.56
C SER A 53 -5.83 -9.31 4.91
N HIS A 54 -5.96 -8.53 3.83
CA HIS A 54 -7.22 -8.37 3.10
C HIS A 54 -7.36 -9.36 1.94
N ASN A 55 -6.24 -9.89 1.44
CA ASN A 55 -6.24 -10.86 0.36
C ASN A 55 -5.37 -12.06 0.71
N LYS A 56 -6.01 -13.17 1.11
CA LYS A 56 -5.38 -14.47 1.43
C LYS A 56 -4.64 -15.12 0.25
N ARG A 57 -4.62 -14.50 -0.93
CA ARG A 57 -4.10 -15.09 -2.18
C ARG A 57 -2.68 -14.66 -2.55
N PHE A 58 -2.01 -13.87 -1.73
CA PHE A 58 -0.62 -13.45 -1.96
C PHE A 58 0.34 -14.12 -0.97
N TYR A 59 0.57 -15.42 -1.20
CA TYR A 59 1.78 -16.13 -0.79
C TYR A 59 2.30 -16.91 -1.99
#